data_AF-A0A851UUN9-F1
#
_entry.id   AF-A0A851UUN9-F1
#
_cell.length_a   1.000
_cell.length_b   1.000
_cell.length_c   1.000
_cell.angle_alpha   90.00
_cell.angle_beta   90.00
_cell.angle_gamma   90.00
#
_symmetry.space_group_name_H-M   'P 1'
#
loop_
_entity.id
_entity.type
_entity.pdbx_description
1 polymer ?
#
loop_
_entity_poly.entity_id
_entity_poly.type
_entity_poly.pdbx_seq_one_letter_code
_entity_poly.pdbx_strand_id
1 'polypeptide(L)'
;GEIREQNGDNLVHAAIVAESAAIGNAEANAFSVLQHLLGAGPHIKRGNNTTSLLSQSVAKGSHQPFDVSAFNASYSDSGLFGIYTISQAAAAGEVINAAYNQVKAVAQGNLSSADVQAAKNKLKAGYLMSVETSEGFLSEIGSQALAAGSYMPPSTVLQQIDSVADADVVKAAKKFVSGKKSMAASGNLGHTPFLDEL
;
A
#
# COMPACT_ATOMS: atom_id res chain seq x y z
N GLY A 1 -17.55 3.37 0.02
CA GLY A 1 -18.69 2.64 0.62
C GLY A 1 -18.15 1.64 1.62
N GLU A 2 -18.97 1.11 2.51
CA GLU A 2 -18.49 0.24 3.59
C GLU A 2 -19.18 -1.13 3.55
N ILE A 3 -18.39 -2.20 3.68
CA ILE A 3 -18.87 -3.58 3.82
C ILE A 3 -18.32 -4.13 5.13
N ARG A 4 -19.19 -4.72 5.94
CA ARG A 4 -18.85 -5.26 7.27
C ARG A 4 -19.42 -6.67 7.38
N GLU A 5 -18.54 -7.65 7.55
CA GLU A 5 -18.89 -9.05 7.73
C GLU A 5 -18.60 -9.47 9.18
N GLN A 6 -19.63 -9.47 10.01
CA GLN A 6 -19.51 -9.97 11.38
C GLN A 6 -19.51 -11.50 11.37
N ASN A 7 -18.36 -12.11 11.65
CA ASN A 7 -18.21 -13.57 11.66
C ASN A 7 -17.73 -14.13 13.03
N GLY A 8 -17.33 -13.26 13.97
CA GLY A 8 -16.92 -13.65 15.32
C GLY A 8 -15.46 -14.09 15.45
N ASP A 9 -14.64 -13.97 14.40
CA ASP A 9 -13.23 -14.30 14.48
C ASP A 9 -12.47 -13.42 15.48
N ASN A 10 -11.48 -14.02 16.16
CA ASN A 10 -10.63 -13.31 17.12
C ASN A 10 -9.74 -12.25 16.45
N LEU A 11 -9.48 -12.41 15.15
CA LEU A 11 -8.75 -11.47 14.33
C LEU A 11 -9.71 -10.71 13.42
N VAL A 12 -9.49 -9.41 13.31
CA VAL A 12 -10.19 -8.56 12.35
C VAL A 12 -9.26 -8.30 11.18
N HIS A 13 -9.76 -8.63 10.00
CA HIS A 13 -9.17 -8.24 8.73
C HIS A 13 -9.90 -6.99 8.24
N ALA A 14 -9.19 -5.90 7.98
CA ALA A 14 -9.78 -4.68 7.47
C ALA A 14 -8.93 -4.07 6.36
N ALA A 15 -9.60 -3.56 5.32
CA ALA A 15 -9.00 -2.84 4.21
C ALA A 15 -9.67 -1.48 4.07
N ILE A 16 -8.88 -0.41 4.00
CA ILE A 16 -9.37 0.95 3.76
C ILE A 16 -8.64 1.50 2.55
N VAL A 17 -9.38 1.82 1.50
CA VAL A 17 -8.85 2.26 0.22
C VAL A 17 -9.54 3.54 -0.27
N ALA A 18 -8.85 4.26 -1.14
CA ALA A 18 -9.42 5.32 -1.96
C ALA A 18 -9.05 5.08 -3.43
N GLU A 19 -9.74 5.76 -4.33
CA GLU A 19 -9.38 5.74 -5.75
C GLU A 19 -7.96 6.30 -5.96
N SER A 20 -7.13 5.55 -6.67
CA SER A 20 -5.74 5.88 -6.99
C SER A 20 -5.58 6.31 -8.45
N ALA A 21 -4.85 5.57 -9.27
CA ALA A 21 -4.59 5.90 -10.66
C ALA A 21 -4.57 4.63 -11.53
N ALA A 22 -5.04 4.80 -12.77
CA ALA A 22 -4.96 3.78 -13.81
C ALA A 22 -3.51 3.41 -14.14
N ILE A 23 -3.29 2.14 -14.43
CA ILE A 23 -1.99 1.62 -14.86
C ILE A 23 -1.53 2.31 -16.17
N GLY A 24 -0.23 2.57 -16.29
CA GLY A 24 0.35 3.31 -17.41
C GLY A 24 0.37 4.84 -17.22
N ASN A 25 -0.36 5.39 -16.24
CA ASN A 25 -0.22 6.80 -15.86
C ASN A 25 1.03 7.00 -14.95
N ALA A 26 1.75 8.09 -15.13
CA ALA A 26 2.87 8.47 -14.25
C ALA A 26 2.45 8.57 -12.77
N GLU A 27 1.20 8.95 -12.49
CA GLU A 27 0.66 8.96 -11.12
C GLU A 27 0.62 7.55 -10.48
N ALA A 28 0.43 6.48 -11.27
CA ALA A 28 0.46 5.12 -10.74
C ALA A 28 1.84 4.74 -10.21
N ASN A 29 2.92 5.23 -10.84
CA ASN A 29 4.28 5.03 -10.34
C ASN A 29 4.49 5.69 -8.98
N ALA A 30 3.90 6.86 -8.74
CA ALA A 30 3.94 7.53 -7.45
C ALA A 30 3.24 6.70 -6.35
N PHE A 31 2.09 6.10 -6.67
CA PHE A 31 1.41 5.17 -5.74
C PHE A 31 2.22 3.90 -5.46
N SER A 32 2.90 3.34 -6.46
CA SER A 32 3.77 2.16 -6.27
C SER A 32 4.97 2.48 -5.37
N VAL A 33 5.57 3.66 -5.50
CA VAL A 33 6.63 4.12 -4.58
C VAL A 33 6.07 4.37 -3.18
N LEU A 34 4.91 5.02 -3.07
CA LEU A 34 4.22 5.24 -1.79
C LEU A 34 3.91 3.91 -1.08
N GLN A 35 3.49 2.88 -1.81
CA GLN A 35 3.23 1.55 -1.27
C GLN A 35 4.47 0.97 -0.57
N HIS A 36 5.63 1.04 -1.23
CA HIS A 36 6.89 0.51 -0.70
C HIS A 36 7.49 1.37 0.42
N LEU A 37 7.17 2.67 0.43
CA LEU A 37 7.49 3.58 1.52
C LEU A 37 6.70 3.23 2.78
N LEU A 38 5.38 3.03 2.63
CA LEU A 38 4.50 2.68 3.73
C LEU A 38 4.76 1.26 4.26
N GLY A 39 5.07 0.32 3.37
CA GLY A 39 5.37 -1.07 3.67
C GLY A 39 4.52 -2.02 2.83
N ALA A 40 5.17 -2.79 1.93
CA ALA A 40 4.51 -3.68 0.97
C ALA A 40 4.82 -5.16 1.26
N GLY A 41 4.75 -5.55 2.54
CA GLY A 41 5.09 -6.90 3.00
C GLY A 41 6.52 -7.06 3.57
N PRO A 42 6.87 -8.27 4.04
CA PRO A 42 8.11 -8.53 4.76
C PRO A 42 9.29 -8.86 3.84
N HIS A 43 10.49 -8.38 4.20
CA HIS A 43 11.75 -8.74 3.52
C HIS A 43 12.63 -9.70 4.33
N ILE A 44 12.45 -9.76 5.65
CA ILE A 44 13.23 -10.59 6.56
C ILE A 44 12.29 -11.57 7.25
N LYS A 45 12.59 -12.86 7.16
CA LYS A 45 11.81 -13.91 7.82
C LYS A 45 11.82 -13.70 9.34
N ARG A 46 10.63 -13.51 9.92
CA ARG A 46 10.44 -13.16 11.35
C ARG A 46 11.12 -11.84 11.77
N GLY A 47 11.36 -10.96 10.81
CA GLY A 47 11.83 -9.61 11.07
C GLY A 47 10.72 -8.71 11.63
N ASN A 48 11.11 -7.54 12.11
CA ASN A 48 10.21 -6.53 12.69
C ASN A 48 9.91 -5.36 11.73
N ASN A 49 10.21 -5.50 10.43
CA ASN A 49 9.93 -4.52 9.38
C ASN A 49 10.36 -3.08 9.76
N THR A 50 11.62 -2.89 10.18
CA THR A 50 12.15 -1.57 10.62
C THR A 50 12.00 -0.44 9.60
N THR A 51 11.95 -0.76 8.31
CA THR A 51 11.84 0.21 7.21
C THR A 51 10.41 0.34 6.66
N SER A 52 9.40 -0.21 7.35
CA SER A 52 7.98 -0.06 7.03
C SER A 52 7.38 1.00 7.93
N LEU A 53 7.00 2.15 7.37
CA LEU A 53 6.42 3.24 8.16
C LEU A 53 5.12 2.80 8.86
N LEU A 54 4.28 2.01 8.19
CA LEU A 54 3.04 1.50 8.76
C LEU A 54 3.31 0.57 9.94
N SER A 55 4.19 -0.42 9.75
CA SER A 55 4.49 -1.39 10.82
C SER A 55 5.12 -0.71 12.03
N GLN A 56 6.01 0.27 11.82
CA GLN A 56 6.61 1.05 12.90
C GLN A 56 5.61 1.99 13.59
N SER A 57 4.66 2.57 12.86
CA SER A 57 3.60 3.40 13.46
C SER A 57 2.69 2.56 14.36
N VAL A 58 2.20 1.43 13.86
CA VAL A 58 1.30 0.56 14.60
C VAL A 58 2.00 -0.06 15.81
N ALA A 59 3.26 -0.48 15.68
CA ALA A 59 4.04 -1.07 16.79
C ALA A 59 4.29 -0.11 17.97
N LYS A 60 4.20 1.22 17.75
CA LYS A 60 4.33 2.22 18.83
C LYS A 60 3.09 2.32 19.69
N GLY A 61 1.91 2.08 19.12
CA GLY A 61 0.65 2.09 19.86
C GLY A 61 0.30 0.72 20.42
N SER A 62 0.26 -0.28 19.53
CA SER A 62 -0.27 -1.60 19.88
C SER A 62 0.85 -2.61 20.11
N HIS A 63 0.77 -3.32 21.24
CA HIS A 63 1.68 -4.42 21.59
C HIS A 63 1.06 -5.80 21.39
N GLN A 64 -0.19 -5.86 20.92
CA GLN A 64 -0.84 -7.12 20.54
C GLN A 64 -0.34 -7.60 19.18
N PRO A 65 -0.46 -8.89 18.84
CA PRO A 65 -0.19 -9.39 17.49
C PRO A 65 -1.01 -8.65 16.43
N PHE A 66 -0.32 -8.10 15.43
CA PHE A 66 -0.92 -7.46 14.27
C PHE A 66 -0.06 -7.70 13.01
N ASP A 67 -0.66 -7.46 11.85
CA ASP A 67 0.02 -7.23 10.59
C ASP A 67 -0.59 -6.03 9.88
N VAL A 68 0.22 -5.28 9.13
CA VAL A 68 -0.23 -4.10 8.39
C VAL A 68 0.61 -3.94 7.13
N SER A 69 -0.07 -3.70 6.01
CA SER A 69 0.57 -3.51 4.71
C SER A 69 -0.18 -2.45 3.89
N ALA A 70 0.55 -1.78 3.01
CA ALA A 70 -0.03 -0.92 2.00
C ALA A 70 -0.61 -1.76 0.86
N PHE A 71 -1.85 -1.44 0.50
CA PHE A 71 -2.57 -2.06 -0.60
C PHE A 71 -2.49 -1.15 -1.83
N ASN A 72 -2.17 -1.73 -2.99
CA ASN A 72 -2.18 -1.01 -4.26
C ASN A 72 -2.64 -1.96 -5.37
N ALA A 73 -3.70 -1.57 -6.07
CA ALA A 73 -4.23 -2.28 -7.23
C ALA A 73 -4.48 -1.25 -8.33
N SER A 74 -3.81 -1.39 -9.48
CA SER A 74 -3.98 -0.50 -10.63
C SER A 74 -4.65 -1.28 -11.77
N TYR A 75 -5.73 -0.73 -12.31
CA TYR A 75 -6.48 -1.27 -13.44
C TYR A 75 -6.35 -0.34 -14.65
N SER A 76 -6.96 -0.70 -15.78
CA SER A 76 -6.86 0.05 -17.04
C SER A 76 -7.48 1.45 -16.98
N ASP A 77 -8.52 1.64 -16.18
CA ASP A 77 -9.35 2.86 -16.14
C ASP A 77 -9.40 3.50 -14.74
N SER A 78 -8.99 2.80 -13.69
CA SER A 78 -8.93 3.31 -12.31
C SER A 78 -7.87 2.55 -11.50
N GLY A 79 -7.78 2.86 -10.21
CA GLY A 79 -6.96 2.12 -9.26
C GLY A 79 -7.50 2.26 -7.84
N LEU A 80 -7.06 1.39 -6.95
CA LEU A 80 -7.32 1.43 -5.53
C LEU A 80 -6.01 1.44 -4.76
N PHE A 81 -5.84 2.41 -3.87
CA PHE A 81 -4.71 2.47 -2.96
C PHE A 81 -5.20 2.60 -1.53
N GLY A 82 -4.49 1.97 -0.60
CA GLY A 82 -4.80 2.14 0.81
C GLY A 82 -3.99 1.25 1.74
N ILE A 83 -4.65 0.80 2.81
CA ILE A 83 -4.04 0.02 3.88
C ILE A 83 -4.86 -1.23 4.15
N TYR A 84 -4.17 -2.31 4.46
CA TYR A 84 -4.74 -3.57 4.93
C TYR A 84 -4.17 -3.89 6.31
N THR A 85 -5.03 -4.21 7.26
CA THR A 85 -4.66 -4.52 8.65
C THR A 85 -5.24 -5.85 9.07
N ILE A 86 -4.46 -6.61 9.83
CA ILE A 86 -4.89 -7.78 10.58
C ILE A 86 -4.55 -7.49 12.04
N SER A 87 -5.52 -7.56 12.94
CA SER A 87 -5.28 -7.29 14.36
C SER A 87 -6.22 -8.11 15.23
N GLN A 88 -5.90 -8.23 16.52
CA GLN A 88 -6.90 -8.69 17.47
C GLN A 88 -8.13 -7.77 17.47
N ALA A 89 -9.32 -8.35 17.67
CA ALA A 89 -10.58 -7.61 17.64
C ALA A 89 -10.57 -6.37 18.53
N ALA A 90 -10.09 -6.48 19.78
CA ALA A 90 -10.01 -5.38 20.73
C ALA A 90 -9.04 -4.26 20.31
N ALA A 91 -8.04 -4.57 19.48
CA ALA A 91 -7.04 -3.62 19.00
C ALA A 91 -7.36 -3.03 17.61
N ALA A 92 -8.47 -3.45 16.97
CA ALA A 92 -8.76 -3.09 15.58
C ALA A 92 -8.80 -1.57 15.33
N GLY A 93 -9.53 -0.82 16.15
CA GLY A 93 -9.58 0.63 16.01
C GLY A 93 -8.24 1.32 16.25
N GLU A 94 -7.44 0.83 17.19
CA GLU A 94 -6.11 1.37 17.47
C GLU A 94 -5.17 1.17 16.27
N VAL A 95 -5.11 -0.06 15.74
CA VAL A 95 -4.26 -0.43 14.60
C VAL A 95 -4.66 0.34 13.34
N ILE A 96 -5.96 0.41 13.05
CA ILE A 96 -6.48 1.15 11.89
C ILE A 96 -6.15 2.64 11.99
N ASN A 97 -6.39 3.25 13.15
CA ASN A 97 -6.11 4.68 13.35
C ASN A 97 -4.62 4.99 13.27
N ALA A 98 -3.75 4.16 13.86
CA ALA A 98 -2.30 4.32 13.79
C ALA A 98 -1.78 4.20 12.34
N ALA A 99 -2.33 3.25 11.56
CA ALA A 99 -1.99 3.09 10.15
C ALA A 99 -2.47 4.29 9.32
N TYR A 100 -3.72 4.73 9.50
CA TYR A 100 -4.29 5.86 8.75
C TYR A 100 -3.58 7.18 9.08
N ASN A 101 -3.27 7.43 10.36
CA ASN A 101 -2.52 8.61 10.78
C ASN A 101 -1.09 8.63 10.22
N GLN A 102 -0.44 7.48 10.04
CA GLN A 102 0.85 7.42 9.37
C GLN A 102 0.77 7.87 7.91
N VAL A 103 -0.31 7.51 7.19
CA VAL A 103 -0.51 8.01 5.81
C VAL A 103 -0.83 9.51 5.81
N LYS A 104 -1.60 10.01 6.78
CA LYS A 104 -1.80 11.46 6.97
C LYS A 104 -0.48 12.19 7.20
N ALA A 105 0.44 11.62 7.99
CA ALA A 105 1.75 12.20 8.22
C ALA A 105 2.57 12.32 6.92
N VAL A 106 2.58 11.28 6.08
CA VAL A 106 3.23 11.31 4.76
C VAL A 106 2.57 12.35 3.85
N ALA A 107 1.24 12.45 3.87
CA ALA A 107 0.50 13.46 3.10
C ALA A 107 0.81 14.91 3.54
N GLN A 108 1.23 15.11 4.79
CA GLN A 108 1.70 16.40 5.31
C GLN A 108 3.18 16.69 4.96
N GLY A 109 3.87 15.75 4.30
CA GLY A 109 5.26 15.88 3.92
C GLY A 109 6.26 15.30 4.94
N ASN A 110 5.79 14.57 5.95
CA ASN A 110 6.67 13.90 6.92
C ASN A 110 7.25 12.62 6.30
N LEU A 111 8.26 12.79 5.45
CA LEU A 111 9.05 11.72 4.86
C LEU A 111 10.47 12.23 4.61
N SER A 112 11.46 11.33 4.65
CA SER A 112 12.82 11.67 4.24
C SER A 112 13.10 11.20 2.81
N SER A 113 13.95 11.91 2.08
CA SER A 113 14.40 11.46 0.76
C SER A 113 15.14 10.12 0.82
N ALA A 114 15.75 9.79 1.97
CA ALA A 114 16.36 8.48 2.20
C ALA A 114 15.30 7.35 2.23
N ASP A 115 14.14 7.59 2.86
CA ASP A 115 13.05 6.62 2.89
C ASP A 115 12.45 6.42 1.49
N VAL A 116 12.30 7.51 0.71
CA VAL A 116 11.82 7.42 -0.68
C VAL A 116 12.81 6.65 -1.55
N GLN A 117 14.11 6.91 -1.40
CA GLN A 117 15.13 6.15 -2.15
C GLN A 117 15.11 4.66 -1.76
N ALA A 118 14.94 4.34 -0.47
CA ALA A 118 14.79 2.97 -0.02
C ALA A 118 13.52 2.31 -0.61
N ALA A 119 12.40 3.03 -0.67
CA ALA A 119 11.17 2.57 -1.29
C ALA A 119 11.34 2.29 -2.79
N LYS A 120 12.01 3.19 -3.53
CA LYS A 120 12.38 2.97 -4.94
C LYS A 120 13.24 1.72 -5.11
N ASN A 121 14.25 1.52 -4.26
CA ASN A 121 15.10 0.34 -4.32
C ASN A 121 14.31 -0.95 -4.11
N LYS A 122 13.38 -0.97 -3.15
CA LYS A 122 12.48 -2.13 -2.90
C LYS A 122 11.59 -2.40 -4.11
N LEU A 123 10.94 -1.37 -4.67
CA LEU A 123 10.07 -1.51 -5.84
C LEU A 123 10.84 -2.02 -7.07
N LYS A 124 12.02 -1.45 -7.34
CA LYS A 124 12.90 -1.85 -8.44
C LYS A 124 13.35 -3.30 -8.30
N ALA A 125 13.80 -3.69 -7.10
CA ALA A 125 14.20 -5.07 -6.82
C ALA A 125 13.01 -6.03 -6.96
N GLY A 126 11.86 -5.68 -6.38
CA GLY A 126 10.64 -6.49 -6.46
C GLY A 126 10.16 -6.71 -7.89
N TYR A 127 10.17 -5.66 -8.72
CA TYR A 127 9.86 -5.77 -10.14
C TYR A 127 10.82 -6.72 -10.86
N LEU A 128 12.14 -6.53 -10.72
CA LEU A 128 13.13 -7.40 -11.37
C LEU A 128 13.03 -8.86 -10.91
N MET A 129 12.79 -9.10 -9.61
CA MET A 129 12.57 -10.43 -9.07
C MET A 129 11.28 -11.06 -9.61
N SER A 130 10.22 -10.28 -9.81
CA SER A 130 8.95 -10.78 -10.35
C SER A 130 9.06 -11.30 -11.79
N VAL A 131 10.01 -10.76 -12.57
CA VAL A 131 10.26 -11.17 -13.96
C VAL A 131 11.49 -12.09 -14.11
N GLU A 132 12.03 -12.61 -12.99
CA GLU A 132 13.18 -13.53 -13.01
C GLU A 132 12.78 -14.92 -13.50
N THR A 133 11.53 -15.33 -13.24
CA THR A 133 11.00 -16.62 -13.69
C THR A 133 10.35 -16.49 -15.07
N SER A 134 10.33 -17.59 -15.84
CA SER A 134 9.66 -17.61 -17.15
C SER A 134 8.16 -17.32 -17.05
N GLU A 135 7.51 -17.79 -15.98
CA GLU A 135 6.11 -17.52 -15.69
C GLU A 135 5.86 -16.03 -15.44
N GLY A 136 6.64 -15.41 -14.55
CA GLY A 136 6.53 -14.00 -14.24
C GLY A 136 6.85 -13.11 -15.45
N PHE A 137 7.89 -13.45 -16.20
CA PHE A 137 8.25 -12.75 -17.43
C PHE A 137 7.15 -12.84 -18.51
N LEU A 138 6.56 -14.02 -18.71
CA LEU A 138 5.45 -14.21 -19.65
C LEU A 138 4.21 -13.42 -19.20
N SER A 139 3.91 -13.44 -17.90
CA SER A 139 2.80 -12.68 -17.32
C SER A 139 2.97 -11.18 -17.54
N GLU A 140 4.19 -10.65 -17.35
CA GLU A 140 4.50 -9.23 -17.56
C GLU A 140 4.32 -8.82 -19.04
N ILE A 141 4.88 -9.59 -19.98
CA ILE A 141 4.71 -9.32 -21.41
C ILE A 141 3.23 -9.35 -21.80
N GLY A 142 2.49 -10.37 -21.35
CA GLY A 142 1.06 -10.49 -21.64
C GLY A 142 0.25 -9.34 -21.06
N SER A 143 0.53 -8.95 -19.82
CA SER A 143 -0.14 -7.83 -19.15
C SER A 143 0.11 -6.50 -19.85
N GLN A 144 1.36 -6.21 -20.21
CA GLN A 144 1.70 -4.99 -20.95
C GLN A 144 1.10 -4.97 -22.37
N ALA A 145 1.12 -6.12 -23.07
CA ALA A 145 0.51 -6.24 -24.39
C ALA A 145 -1.00 -5.94 -24.36
N LEU A 146 -1.71 -6.39 -23.32
CA LEU A 146 -3.14 -6.13 -23.17
C LEU A 146 -3.43 -4.71 -22.67
N ALA A 147 -2.64 -4.18 -21.73
CA ALA A 147 -2.90 -2.88 -21.12
C ALA A 147 -2.45 -1.70 -22.00
N ALA A 148 -1.31 -1.84 -22.68
CA ALA A 148 -0.65 -0.74 -23.41
C ALA A 148 -0.37 -1.05 -24.89
N GLY A 149 -0.64 -2.27 -25.36
CA GLY A 149 -0.38 -2.67 -26.74
C GLY A 149 1.10 -2.69 -27.12
N SER A 150 2.02 -2.61 -26.16
CA SER A 150 3.45 -2.49 -26.37
C SER A 150 4.23 -3.13 -25.22
N TYR A 151 5.49 -3.49 -25.47
CA TYR A 151 6.41 -4.01 -24.46
C TYR A 151 7.42 -2.93 -24.06
N MET A 152 7.53 -2.72 -22.75
CA MET A 152 8.46 -1.83 -22.10
C MET A 152 9.56 -2.66 -21.44
N PRO A 153 10.83 -2.49 -21.85
CA PRO A 153 11.92 -3.27 -21.27
C PRO A 153 12.14 -2.89 -19.80
N PRO A 154 12.66 -3.80 -18.96
CA PRO A 154 12.89 -3.55 -17.55
C PRO A 154 13.68 -2.26 -17.28
N SER A 155 14.70 -1.95 -18.08
CA SER A 155 15.48 -0.71 -17.95
C SER A 155 14.64 0.56 -17.98
N THR A 156 13.62 0.62 -18.85
CA THR A 156 12.70 1.77 -18.94
C THR A 156 11.78 1.85 -17.72
N VAL A 157 11.28 0.71 -17.23
CA VAL A 157 10.47 0.66 -15.99
C VAL A 157 11.28 1.20 -14.81
N LEU A 158 12.55 0.79 -14.68
CA LEU A 158 13.43 1.28 -13.62
C LEU A 158 13.64 2.80 -13.70
N GLN A 159 13.82 3.35 -14.90
CA GLN A 159 13.95 4.80 -15.11
C GLN A 159 12.67 5.55 -14.73
N GLN A 160 11.50 4.99 -15.04
CA GLN A 160 10.21 5.58 -14.63
C GLN A 160 10.08 5.61 -13.10
N ILE A 161 10.49 4.54 -12.41
CA ILE A 161 10.53 4.53 -10.93
C ILE A 161 11.52 5.58 -10.39
N ASP A 162 12.71 5.69 -10.98
CA ASP A 162 13.71 6.67 -10.57
C ASP A 162 13.22 8.11 -10.76
N SER A 163 12.39 8.36 -11.79
CA SER A 163 11.83 9.67 -12.11
C SER A 163 10.78 10.19 -11.12
N VAL A 164 10.22 9.33 -10.26
CA VAL A 164 9.21 9.74 -9.26
C VAL A 164 9.85 10.68 -8.23
N ALA A 165 9.36 11.91 -8.11
CA ALA A 165 9.86 12.86 -7.11
C ALA A 165 9.21 12.63 -5.74
N ASP A 166 9.88 13.07 -4.67
CA ASP A 166 9.33 13.07 -3.30
C ASP A 166 7.97 13.78 -3.25
N ALA A 167 7.81 14.87 -4.01
CA ALA A 167 6.56 15.62 -4.12
C ALA A 167 5.41 14.80 -4.74
N ASP A 168 5.71 13.89 -5.67
CA ASP A 168 4.70 13.02 -6.28
C ASP A 168 4.17 12.00 -5.27
N VAL A 169 5.05 11.48 -4.41
CA VAL A 169 4.70 10.57 -3.31
C VAL A 169 3.79 11.28 -2.29
N VAL A 170 4.13 12.52 -1.91
CA VAL A 170 3.27 13.34 -1.04
C VAL A 170 1.91 13.60 -1.69
N LYS A 171 1.88 13.90 -3.00
CA LYS A 171 0.64 14.14 -3.74
C LYS A 171 -0.24 12.89 -3.79
N ALA A 172 0.34 11.71 -4.02
CA ALA A 172 -0.37 10.43 -3.98
C ALA A 172 -0.98 10.17 -2.59
N ALA A 173 -0.21 10.42 -1.52
CA ALA A 173 -0.71 10.30 -0.15
C ALA A 173 -1.85 11.29 0.14
N LYS A 174 -1.74 12.54 -0.33
CA LYS A 174 -2.83 13.54 -0.21
C LYS A 174 -4.09 13.09 -0.93
N LYS A 175 -3.98 12.54 -2.14
CA LYS A 175 -5.12 12.00 -2.91
C LYS A 175 -5.80 10.86 -2.17
N PHE A 176 -5.04 9.95 -1.57
CA PHE A 176 -5.61 8.93 -0.69
C PHE A 176 -6.35 9.55 0.50
N VAL A 177 -5.76 10.52 1.19
CA VAL A 177 -6.34 11.13 2.40
C VAL A 177 -7.63 11.90 2.10
N SER A 178 -7.68 12.70 1.02
CA SER A 178 -8.86 13.49 0.65
C SER A 178 -9.90 12.70 -0.16
N GLY A 179 -9.50 11.61 -0.80
CA GLY A 179 -10.38 10.80 -1.65
C GLY A 179 -11.52 10.15 -0.87
N LYS A 180 -12.65 9.93 -1.56
CA LYS A 180 -13.77 9.18 -0.97
C LYS A 180 -13.31 7.76 -0.65
N LYS A 181 -13.53 7.32 0.60
CA LYS A 181 -13.05 6.03 1.08
C LYS A 181 -14.02 4.89 0.74
N SER A 182 -13.42 3.72 0.55
CA SER A 182 -14.09 2.44 0.60
C SER A 182 -13.42 1.56 1.64
N MET A 183 -14.22 0.85 2.42
CA MET A 183 -13.73 -0.01 3.50
C MET A 183 -14.44 -1.36 3.45
N ALA A 184 -13.67 -2.41 3.73
CA ALA A 184 -14.17 -3.75 3.97
C ALA A 184 -13.56 -4.26 5.27
N ALA A 185 -14.37 -4.84 6.15
CA ALA A 185 -13.89 -5.49 7.37
C ALA A 185 -14.61 -6.82 7.63
N SER A 186 -13.88 -7.82 8.11
CA SER A 186 -14.39 -9.14 8.49
C SER A 186 -13.74 -9.58 9.80
N GLY A 187 -14.55 -10.10 10.74
CA GLY A 187 -14.09 -10.47 12.08
C GLY A 187 -15.13 -10.24 13.18
N ASN A 188 -14.65 -10.11 14.42
CA ASN A 188 -15.42 -9.47 15.50
C ASN A 188 -15.26 -7.94 15.46
N LEU A 189 -16.25 -7.25 14.89
CA LEU A 189 -16.18 -5.84 14.53
C LEU A 189 -16.60 -4.86 15.63
N GLY A 190 -16.74 -5.32 16.88
CA GLY A 190 -17.21 -4.49 18.00
C GLY A 190 -16.30 -3.29 18.35
N HIS A 191 -15.02 -3.38 17.99
CA HIS A 191 -14.03 -2.30 18.17
C HIS A 191 -13.44 -1.82 16.83
N THR A 192 -14.04 -2.21 15.70
CA THR A 192 -13.64 -1.74 14.38
C THR A 192 -14.37 -0.44 14.08
N PRO A 193 -13.68 0.68 13.84
CA PRO A 193 -14.32 1.97 13.56
C PRO A 193 -15.09 1.92 12.24
N PHE A 194 -16.05 2.82 12.09
CA PHE A 194 -16.71 3.11 10.81
C PHE A 194 -15.88 4.10 9.99
N LEU A 195 -16.18 4.23 8.70
CA LEU A 195 -15.45 5.13 7.80
C LEU A 195 -15.51 6.61 8.19
N ASP A 196 -16.59 7.06 8.83
CA ASP A 196 -16.81 8.42 9.30
C ASP A 196 -16.13 8.72 10.64
N GLU A 197 -15.57 7.70 11.30
CA GLU A 197 -14.82 7.80 12.55
C GLU A 197 -13.29 7.91 12.34
N LEU A 198 -12.81 7.90 11.08
CA LEU A 198 -11.39 7.88 10.68
C LEU A 198 -10.77 9.26 10.35
#